data_AF-A0A2D6XUD7-F1
#
_entry.id   AF-A0A2D6XUD7-F1
#
_cell.length_a   1.000
_cell.length_b   1.000
_cell.length_c   1.000
_cell.angle_alpha   90.00
_cell.angle_beta   90.00
_cell.angle_gamma   90.00
#
_symmetry.space_group_name_H-M   'P 1'
#
loop_
_entity.id
_entity.type
_entity.pdbx_description
1 polymer ?
#
loop_
_entity_poly.entity_id
_entity_poly.type
_entity_poly.pdbx_seq_one_letter_code
_entity_poly.pdbx_strand_id
1 'polypeptide(L)' 'MKDKDKKQQVKDKSRVSNFAEVLTSKREVLDMLNLVNSETSRLDSRFLEPACGDGNFLIEVLNFKLKVLEE' A
#
# COMPACT_ATOMS: atom_id res chain seq x y z
N MET A 1 14.39 16.23 3.07
CA MET A 1 13.26 16.14 4.03
C MET A 1 13.54 14.95 4.94
N LYS A 2 13.44 15.14 6.26
CA LYS A 2 13.98 14.23 7.28
C LYS A 2 13.30 12.85 7.26
N ASP A 3 14.10 11.78 7.35
CA ASP A 3 13.76 10.35 7.52
C ASP A 3 12.89 10.07 8.78
N LYS A 4 11.67 10.63 8.88
CA LYS A 4 10.79 10.40 10.04
C LYS A 4 9.83 9.21 9.89
N ASP A 5 9.72 8.62 8.69
CA ASP A 5 8.75 7.55 8.39
C ASP A 5 9.38 6.27 7.80
N LYS A 6 10.68 6.03 7.99
CA LYS A 6 11.28 4.73 7.65
C LYS A 6 10.86 3.67 8.67
N LYS A 7 9.63 3.15 8.52
CA LYS A 7 9.24 1.90 9.18
C LYS A 7 10.25 0.82 8.82
N GLN A 8 10.63 0.04 9.81
CA GLN A 8 11.58 -1.06 9.63
C GLN A 8 10.97 -2.11 8.68
N GLN A 9 11.67 -2.39 7.58
CA GLN A 9 11.20 -3.30 6.52
C GLN A 9 11.08 -4.76 6.98
N VAL A 10 11.97 -5.17 7.89
CA VAL A 10 11.96 -6.50 8.51
C VAL A 10 11.75 -6.32 10.00
N LYS A 11 10.57 -6.71 10.50
CA LYS A 11 10.25 -6.68 11.94
C LYS A 11 10.98 -7.78 12.70
N ASP A 12 10.98 -8.99 12.15
CA ASP A 12 11.61 -10.16 12.75
C ASP A 12 12.19 -11.07 11.64
N LYS A 13 13.49 -11.37 11.71
CA LYS A 13 14.17 -12.24 10.74
C LYS A 13 13.64 -13.67 10.76
N SER A 14 13.19 -14.16 11.92
CA SER A 14 12.62 -15.51 12.04
C SER A 14 11.30 -15.63 11.26
N ARG A 15 10.52 -14.54 11.20
CA ARG A 15 9.27 -14.51 10.43
C ARG A 15 9.52 -14.51 8.93
N VAL A 16 10.57 -13.82 8.48
CA VAL A 16 11.01 -13.87 7.09
C VAL A 16 11.46 -15.28 6.72
N SER A 17 12.34 -15.92 7.52
CA SER A 17 12.87 -17.24 7.18
C SER A 17 11.83 -18.36 7.23
N ASN A 18 10.90 -18.30 8.19
CA ASN A 18 9.97 -19.41 8.45
C ASN A 18 8.61 -19.24 7.76
N PHE A 19 8.19 -18.01 7.48
CA PHE A 19 6.85 -17.71 6.94
C PHE A 19 6.87 -16.82 5.70
N ALA A 20 8.06 -16.48 5.18
CA ALA A 20 8.22 -15.55 4.06
C ALA A 20 7.47 -14.23 4.27
N GLU A 21 7.48 -13.68 5.50
CA GLU A 21 6.87 -12.39 5.75
C GLU A 21 7.52 -11.30 4.89
N VAL A 22 6.70 -10.61 4.10
CA VAL A 22 7.10 -9.46 3.29
C VAL A 22 6.21 -8.29 3.68
N LEU A 23 6.83 -7.16 4.02
CA LEU A 23 6.12 -5.91 4.32
C LEU A 23 6.39 -4.93 3.19
N THR A 24 5.48 -4.79 2.23
CA THR A 24 5.63 -3.79 1.18
C THR A 24 5.66 -2.40 1.79
N SER A 25 6.72 -1.63 1.54
CA SER A 25 6.88 -0.31 2.14
C SER A 25 5.90 0.69 1.52
N LYS A 26 5.51 1.70 2.30
CA LYS A 26 4.52 2.71 1.89
C LYS A 26 4.93 3.44 0.62
N ARG A 27 6.23 3.68 0.41
CA ARG A 27 6.74 4.35 -0.79
C ARG A 27 6.40 3.54 -2.04
N GLU A 28 6.71 2.24 -2.05
CA GLU A 28 6.46 1.34 -3.17
C GLU A 28 4.96 1.20 -3.44
N VAL A 29 4.12 1.13 -2.39
CA VAL A 29 2.66 1.12 -2.54
C VAL A 29 2.16 2.37 -3.27
N LEU A 30 2.59 3.56 -2.83
CA LEU A 30 2.18 4.83 -3.44
C LEU A 30 2.73 4.98 -4.86
N ASP A 31 3.99 4.63 -5.09
CA ASP A 31 4.63 4.66 -6.41
C ASP A 31 3.87 3.76 -7.40
N MET A 32 3.47 2.56 -6.97
CA MET A 32 2.69 1.63 -7.79
C MET A 32 1.27 2.14 -8.08
N LEU A 33 0.56 2.69 -7.08
CA LEU A 33 -0.78 3.25 -7.30
C LEU A 33 -0.75 4.50 -8.19
N ASN A 34 0.35 5.27 -8.16
CA ASN A 34 0.54 6.42 -9.04
C ASN A 34 0.66 6.02 -10.51
N LEU A 35 1.15 4.81 -10.84
CA LEU A 35 1.18 4.31 -12.21
C LEU A 35 -0.23 4.13 -12.81
N VAL A 36 -1.24 3.96 -11.95
CA VAL A 36 -2.64 3.73 -12.32
C VAL A 36 -3.57 4.77 -11.67
N ASN A 37 -3.09 5.99 -11.44
CA ASN A 37 -3.80 7.02 -10.68
C ASN A 37 -5.23 7.29 -11.21
N SER A 38 -5.42 7.24 -12.54
CA SER A 38 -6.75 7.39 -13.15
C SER A 38 -7.75 6.34 -12.67
N GLU A 39 -7.30 5.12 -12.42
CA GLU A 39 -8.12 4.03 -11.88
C GLU A 39 -8.28 4.14 -10.36
N THR A 40 -7.21 4.52 -9.66
CA THR A 40 -7.20 4.70 -8.20
C THR A 40 -8.19 5.78 -7.77
N SER A 41 -8.28 6.88 -8.52
CA SER A 41 -9.18 8.01 -8.24
C SER A 41 -10.61 7.80 -8.78
N ARG A 42 -10.83 6.81 -9.66
CA ARG A 42 -12.16 6.52 -10.21
C ARG A 42 -12.99 5.74 -9.19
N LEU A 43 -14.08 6.35 -8.69
CA LEU A 43 -14.86 5.80 -7.57
C LEU A 43 -15.44 4.41 -7.85
N ASP A 44 -15.91 4.14 -9.07
CA ASP A 44 -16.50 2.85 -9.45
C ASP A 44 -15.49 1.78 -9.88
N SER A 45 -14.20 2.09 -9.94
CA SER A 45 -13.16 1.10 -10.27
C SER A 45 -13.11 -0.04 -9.24
N ARG A 46 -12.62 -1.20 -9.68
CA ARG A 46 -12.48 -2.41 -8.86
C ARG A 46 -11.02 -2.83 -8.84
N PHE A 47 -10.50 -3.09 -7.65
CA PHE A 47 -9.14 -3.58 -7.44
C PHE A 47 -9.19 -4.98 -6.83
N LEU A 48 -8.34 -5.87 -7.32
CA LEU A 48 -8.14 -7.21 -6.77
C LEU A 48 -6.68 -7.31 -6.34
N GLU A 49 -6.46 -7.61 -5.06
CA GLU A 49 -5.13 -7.91 -4.54
C GLU A 49 -5.17 -9.28 -3.84
N PRO A 50 -4.76 -10.36 -4.52
CA PRO A 50 -4.90 -11.73 -4.03
C PRO A 50 -3.96 -12.06 -2.86
N ALA A 51 -2.90 -11.27 -2.64
CA ALA A 51 -1.93 -11.45 -1.57
C ALA A 51 -1.85 -10.20 -0.68
N CYS A 52 -3.02 -9.66 -0.31
CA CYS A 52 -3.12 -8.35 0.32
C CYS A 52 -2.43 -8.21 1.68
N GLY A 53 -2.20 -9.32 2.40
CA GLY A 53 -1.59 -9.30 3.73
C GLY A 53 -2.35 -8.33 4.65
N ASP A 54 -1.64 -7.34 5.18
CA ASP A 54 -2.22 -6.26 6.02
C ASP A 54 -3.09 -5.26 5.23
N GLY A 55 -3.23 -5.44 3.92
CA GLY A 55 -4.09 -4.64 3.06
C GLY A 55 -3.46 -3.35 2.53
N ASN A 56 -2.12 -3.23 2.54
CA ASN A 56 -1.42 -1.96 2.27
C ASN A 56 -1.89 -1.25 0.98
N PHE A 57 -2.08 -1.98 -0.12
CA PHE A 57 -2.61 -1.43 -1.37
C PHE A 57 -4.07 -1.00 -1.25
N LEU A 58 -4.91 -1.86 -0.67
CA LEU A 58 -6.35 -1.62 -0.55
C LEU A 58 -6.66 -0.42 0.36
N ILE A 59 -5.89 -0.26 1.44
CA ILE A 59 -5.97 0.89 2.34
C ILE A 59 -5.68 2.19 1.58
N GLU A 60 -4.59 2.24 0.82
CA GLU A 60 -4.25 3.45 0.08
C GLU A 60 -5.21 3.70 -1.09
N VAL A 61 -5.70 2.67 -1.79
CA VAL A 61 -6.80 2.82 -2.77
C VAL A 61 -8.03 3.46 -2.14
N LEU A 62 -8.44 3.00 -0.94
CA LEU A 62 -9.54 3.59 -0.20
C LEU A 62 -9.28 5.06 0.14
N ASN A 63 -8.08 5.40 0.62
CA ASN A 63 -7.71 6.78 0.95
C ASN A 63 -7.80 7.71 -0.26
N PHE A 64 -7.32 7.27 -1.44
CA PHE A 64 -7.47 8.04 -2.68
C PHE A 64 -8.94 8.26 -3.04
N LYS A 65 -9.79 7.23 -2.91
CA LYS A 65 -11.23 7.36 -3.19
C LYS A 65 -11.96 8.27 -2.20
N LEU A 66 -11.62 8.20 -0.91
CA LEU A 66 -12.17 9.10 0.10
C LEU A 66 -11.74 10.54 -0.16
N LYS A 67 -10.47 10.77 -0.52
CA LYS A 67 -9.98 12.10 -0.86
C LYS A 67 -10.74 12.75 -2.01
N VAL A 68 -11.10 11.97 -3.04
CA VAL A 68 -11.93 12.46 -4.17
C VAL A 68 -13.33 12.91 -3.72
N LEU A 69 -13.86 12.37 -2.62
CA LEU A 69 -15.16 12.77 -2.05
C LEU A 69 -15.07 13.96 -1.09
N GLU A 70 -13.90 14.21 -0.52
CA GLU A 70 -13.63 15.31 0.41
C GLU A 70 -13.29 16.63 -0.31
N GLU A 71 -12.96 16.57 -1.60
CA GLU A 71 -12.70 17.71 -2.51
C GLU A 71 -13.99 18.18 -3.22
#